data_AF-A0A7J6TPN5-F1
#
_entry.id   AF-A0A7J6TPN5-F1
#
_cell.length_a   1.000
_cell.length_b   1.000
_cell.length_c   1.000
_cell.angle_alpha   90.00
_cell.angle_beta   90.00
_cell.angle_gamma   90.00
#
_symmetry.space_group_name_H-M   'P 1'
#
loop_
_entity.id
_entity.type
_entity.pdbx_description
1 polymer ?
#
loop_
_entity_poly.entity_id
_entity_poly.type
_entity_poly.pdbx_seq_one_letter_code
_entity_poly.pdbx_strand_id
1 'polypeptide(L)'
;MPDSSEDPLLVDEHHHHSRGRQRLWLSLKYHPRRVAEVALLLAMVFVEWMGITIIAPLTPWFRKKLSPEMDEGAAASIMVASYAVGTTVGSLISGPISDRIGRRPVFLAGLTLFAASYFLAAISWNLMSFACFRALGGLASGNRPVFIAFLADISDPRDSTFYGVLLATTVNAAISIGPMIGGALALVELEFPLYLFGGISCVLLVLLFFVLRESHHNRLTTATTDAGGHVTDIA
;
A
#
# COMPACT_ATOMS: atom_id res chain seq x y z
N MET A 1 9.02 50.84 35.71
CA MET A 1 9.67 49.53 35.52
C MET A 1 8.59 48.47 35.40
N PRO A 2 8.32 47.92 34.21
CA PRO A 2 7.47 46.74 34.06
C PRO A 2 8.31 45.46 34.15
N ASP A 3 7.67 44.44 34.72
CA ASP A 3 8.10 43.09 35.07
C ASP A 3 8.57 42.26 33.85
N SER A 4 9.67 41.52 34.03
CA SER A 4 10.43 40.82 32.99
C SER A 4 10.35 39.29 33.12
N SER A 5 9.15 38.75 33.34
CA SER A 5 8.94 37.32 33.62
C SER A 5 8.15 36.53 32.57
N GLU A 6 7.91 37.09 31.38
CA GLU A 6 7.37 36.31 30.25
C GLU A 6 8.51 35.83 29.35
N ASP A 7 8.89 34.56 29.53
CA ASP A 7 9.86 33.85 28.71
C ASP A 7 9.36 33.76 27.25
N PRO A 8 10.04 34.41 26.28
CA PRO A 8 9.62 34.41 24.88
C PRO A 8 9.60 33.01 24.23
N LEU A 9 10.26 32.03 24.86
CA LEU A 9 10.37 30.67 24.35
C LEU A 9 9.09 29.84 24.53
N LEU A 10 8.16 30.24 25.41
CA LEU A 10 6.90 29.52 25.61
C LEU A 10 5.78 29.94 24.65
N VAL A 11 5.94 31.04 23.90
CA VAL A 11 4.94 31.50 22.92
C VAL A 11 5.09 30.76 21.57
N ASP A 12 6.28 30.21 21.28
CA ASP A 12 6.58 29.66 19.94
C ASP A 12 6.14 28.18 19.78
N GLU A 13 6.01 27.41 20.86
CA GLU A 13 5.62 25.98 20.75
C GLU A 13 4.16 25.78 20.31
N HIS A 14 3.25 26.72 20.62
CA HIS A 14 1.84 26.58 20.26
C HIS A 14 1.54 26.88 18.77
N HIS A 15 2.48 27.46 18.02
CA HIS A 15 2.25 27.87 16.63
C HIS A 15 2.86 26.95 15.56
N HIS A 16 3.71 25.99 15.93
CA HIS A 16 4.33 25.09 14.95
C HIS A 16 3.42 23.95 14.47
N HIS A 17 2.46 23.50 15.28
CA HIS A 17 1.56 22.40 14.91
C HIS A 17 0.46 22.77 13.89
N SER A 18 0.09 24.05 13.77
CA SER A 18 -1.05 24.48 12.92
C SER A 18 -0.67 24.76 11.46
N ARG A 19 0.61 25.07 11.19
CA ARG A 19 1.09 25.45 9.85
C ARG A 19 1.12 24.29 8.86
N GLY A 20 1.35 23.06 9.33
CA GLY A 20 1.32 21.85 8.49
C GLY A 20 -0.07 21.55 7.92
N ARG A 21 -1.12 21.63 8.75
CA ARG A 21 -2.52 21.43 8.32
C ARG A 21 -2.98 22.50 7.32
N GLN A 22 -2.62 23.77 7.52
CA GLN A 22 -3.02 24.86 6.63
C GLN A 22 -2.37 24.75 5.23
N ARG A 23 -1.09 24.36 5.14
CA ARG A 23 -0.42 24.16 3.85
C ARG A 23 -0.89 22.92 3.11
N LEU A 24 -1.26 21.86 3.82
CA LEU A 24 -1.91 20.69 3.24
C LEU A 24 -3.27 21.06 2.63
N TRP A 25 -4.10 21.84 3.33
CA TRP A 25 -5.33 22.37 2.74
C TRP A 25 -5.08 23.16 1.46
N LEU A 26 -3.96 23.90 1.39
CA LEU A 26 -3.57 24.66 0.19
C LEU A 26 -3.02 23.73 -0.90
N SER A 27 -2.17 22.74 -0.62
CA SER A 27 -1.69 21.78 -1.63
C SER A 27 -2.83 20.89 -2.15
N LEU A 28 -3.77 20.51 -1.27
CA LEU A 28 -5.01 19.83 -1.61
C LEU A 28 -5.91 20.69 -2.53
N LYS A 29 -5.97 22.00 -2.27
CA LYS A 29 -6.78 22.97 -3.01
C LYS A 29 -6.15 23.43 -4.33
N TYR A 30 -4.81 23.44 -4.44
CA TYR A 30 -4.09 23.95 -5.62
C TYR A 30 -3.60 22.87 -6.59
N HIS A 31 -3.51 21.60 -6.19
CA HIS A 31 -3.10 20.49 -7.09
C HIS A 31 -4.05 19.29 -6.99
N PRO A 32 -5.31 19.40 -7.47
CA PRO A 32 -6.33 18.36 -7.31
C PRO A 32 -5.92 16.98 -7.83
N ARG A 33 -5.04 16.93 -8.85
CA ARG A 33 -4.49 15.68 -9.37
C ARG A 33 -3.57 14.95 -8.38
N ARG A 34 -2.68 15.66 -7.67
CA ARG A 34 -1.78 15.06 -6.67
C ARG A 34 -2.56 14.47 -5.49
N VAL A 35 -3.64 15.16 -5.10
CA VAL A 35 -4.56 14.65 -4.07
C VAL A 35 -5.19 13.35 -4.51
N ALA A 36 -5.69 13.31 -5.75
CA ALA A 36 -6.30 12.11 -6.31
C ALA A 36 -5.28 10.96 -6.39
N GLU A 37 -4.05 11.22 -6.82
CA GLU A 37 -2.96 10.22 -6.84
C GLU A 37 -2.73 9.63 -5.44
N VAL A 38 -2.47 10.46 -4.42
CA VAL A 38 -2.23 10.00 -3.04
C VAL A 38 -3.45 9.29 -2.47
N ALA A 39 -4.66 9.83 -2.69
CA ALA A 39 -5.89 9.23 -2.18
C ALA A 39 -6.16 7.85 -2.80
N LEU A 40 -5.97 7.69 -4.12
CA LEU A 40 -6.13 6.41 -4.80
C LEU A 40 -5.06 5.40 -4.38
N LEU A 41 -3.83 5.85 -4.19
CA LEU A 41 -2.74 5.06 -3.66
C LEU A 41 -3.09 4.54 -2.25
N LEU A 42 -3.52 5.42 -1.34
CA LEU A 42 -3.94 5.02 0.00
C LEU A 42 -5.17 4.12 -0.01
N ALA A 43 -6.15 4.37 -0.88
CA ALA A 43 -7.32 3.51 -1.06
C ALA A 43 -6.93 2.10 -1.52
N MET A 44 -5.96 1.98 -2.43
CA MET A 44 -5.45 0.68 -2.85
C MET A 44 -4.79 -0.07 -1.70
N VAL A 45 -3.91 0.59 -0.94
CA VAL A 45 -3.27 -0.03 0.24
C VAL A 45 -4.31 -0.41 1.30
N PHE A 46 -5.33 0.42 1.50
CA PHE A 46 -6.44 0.11 2.40
C PHE A 46 -7.15 -1.18 1.98
N VAL A 47 -7.54 -1.29 0.71
CA VAL A 47 -8.20 -2.49 0.17
C VAL A 47 -7.28 -3.71 0.27
N GLU A 48 -5.99 -3.53 0.03
CA GLU A 48 -5.00 -4.61 0.12
C GLU A 48 -4.93 -5.18 1.54
N TRP A 49 -4.73 -4.33 2.55
CA TRP A 49 -4.66 -4.75 3.94
C TRP A 49 -5.98 -5.29 4.47
N MET A 50 -7.08 -4.67 4.08
CA MET A 50 -8.42 -5.12 4.46
C MET A 50 -8.73 -6.50 3.88
N GLY A 51 -8.33 -6.76 2.63
CA GLY A 51 -8.54 -8.06 1.98
C GLY A 51 -7.66 -9.18 2.55
N ILE A 52 -6.52 -8.86 3.17
CA ILE A 52 -5.75 -9.86 3.93
C ILE A 52 -6.50 -10.27 5.19
N THR A 53 -7.00 -9.30 5.94
CA THR A 53 -7.61 -9.52 7.25
C THR A 53 -9.03 -10.07 7.16
N ILE A 54 -9.70 -9.90 6.02
CA ILE A 54 -11.04 -10.46 5.78
C ILE A 54 -11.06 -11.99 5.79
N ILE A 55 -9.93 -12.65 5.49
CA ILE A 55 -9.88 -14.11 5.37
C ILE A 55 -9.77 -14.80 6.73
N ALA A 56 -9.21 -14.14 7.74
CA ALA A 56 -9.11 -14.69 9.08
C ALA A 56 -10.47 -15.16 9.64
N PRO A 57 -11.54 -14.34 9.67
CA PRO A 57 -12.85 -14.82 10.08
C PRO A 57 -13.43 -15.84 9.10
N LEU A 58 -13.16 -15.75 7.79
CA LEU A 58 -13.72 -16.67 6.79
C LEU A 58 -13.13 -18.08 6.81
N THR A 59 -11.98 -18.25 7.48
CA THR A 59 -11.19 -19.49 7.49
C THR A 59 -12.00 -20.74 7.89
N PRO A 60 -12.83 -20.75 8.94
CA PRO A 60 -13.56 -21.95 9.35
C PRO A 60 -14.54 -22.44 8.26
N TRP A 61 -15.20 -21.49 7.58
CA TRP A 61 -16.13 -21.78 6.49
C TRP A 61 -15.40 -22.27 5.23
N PHE A 62 -14.30 -21.61 4.85
CA PHE A 62 -13.48 -22.07 3.72
C PHE A 62 -12.87 -23.45 3.98
N ARG A 63 -12.42 -23.73 5.21
CA ARG A 63 -11.93 -25.06 5.60
C ARG A 63 -13.03 -26.11 5.45
N LYS A 64 -14.24 -25.86 5.96
CA LYS A 64 -15.37 -26.78 5.82
C LYS A 64 -15.74 -27.06 4.36
N LYS A 65 -15.65 -26.05 3.48
CA LYS A 65 -15.98 -26.17 2.05
C LYS A 65 -14.88 -26.88 1.25
N LEU A 66 -13.62 -26.50 1.47
CA LEU A 66 -12.51 -26.86 0.59
C LEU A 66 -11.67 -28.04 1.10
N SER A 67 -11.72 -28.33 2.40
CA SER A 67 -10.97 -29.42 3.04
C SER A 67 -11.55 -29.78 4.42
N PRO A 68 -12.75 -30.39 4.45
CA PRO A 68 -13.46 -30.70 5.69
C PRO A 68 -12.72 -31.68 6.60
N GLU A 69 -11.82 -32.49 6.05
CA GLU A 69 -11.04 -33.50 6.79
C GLU A 69 -9.81 -32.91 7.50
N MET A 70 -9.38 -31.69 7.14
CA MET A 70 -8.21 -31.06 7.73
C MET A 70 -8.54 -30.36 9.05
N ASP A 71 -7.55 -30.39 9.96
CA ASP A 71 -7.56 -29.60 11.18
C ASP A 71 -7.70 -28.08 10.88
N GLU A 72 -8.42 -27.38 11.76
CA GLU A 72 -8.68 -25.96 11.62
C GLU A 72 -7.41 -25.11 11.68
N GLY A 73 -6.52 -25.41 12.63
CA GLY A 73 -5.27 -24.69 12.80
C GLY A 73 -4.34 -24.93 11.61
N ALA A 74 -4.28 -26.16 11.11
CA ALA A 74 -3.51 -26.48 9.90
C ALA A 74 -4.03 -25.72 8.67
N ALA A 75 -5.34 -25.73 8.42
CA ALA A 75 -5.94 -25.02 7.30
C ALA A 75 -5.73 -23.50 7.37
N ALA A 76 -5.92 -22.90 8.55
CA ALA A 76 -5.64 -21.49 8.80
C ALA A 76 -4.19 -21.14 8.52
N SER A 77 -3.26 -21.97 9.02
CA SER A 77 -1.83 -21.78 8.84
C SER A 77 -1.43 -21.82 7.37
N ILE A 78 -1.98 -22.76 6.59
CA ILE A 78 -1.73 -22.85 5.14
C ILE A 78 -2.22 -21.61 4.40
N MET A 79 -3.42 -21.11 4.72
CA MET A 79 -3.98 -19.91 4.08
C MET A 79 -3.15 -18.65 4.38
N VAL A 80 -2.67 -18.50 5.62
CA VAL A 80 -1.84 -17.36 6.03
C VAL A 80 -0.42 -17.50 5.48
N ALA A 81 0.20 -18.67 5.61
CA ALA A 81 1.56 -18.93 5.18
C ALA A 81 1.72 -18.80 3.67
N SER A 82 0.78 -19.31 2.88
CA SER A 82 0.82 -19.18 1.42
C SER A 82 0.88 -17.72 0.96
N TYR A 83 0.06 -16.86 1.55
CA TYR A 83 0.08 -15.43 1.28
C TYR A 83 1.39 -14.76 1.76
N ALA A 84 1.90 -15.13 2.94
CA ALA A 84 3.17 -14.63 3.46
C ALA A 84 4.37 -15.02 2.58
N VAL A 85 4.41 -16.26 2.10
CA VAL A 85 5.41 -16.76 1.15
C VAL A 85 5.36 -15.96 -0.14
N GLY A 86 4.17 -15.78 -0.70
CA GLY A 86 3.96 -14.93 -1.87
C GLY A 86 4.48 -13.51 -1.65
N THR A 87 4.12 -12.88 -0.54
CA THR A 87 4.52 -11.50 -0.20
C THR A 87 6.04 -11.37 -0.07
N THR A 88 6.67 -12.34 0.59
CA THR A 88 8.13 -12.39 0.76
C THR A 88 8.81 -12.45 -0.61
N VAL A 89 8.43 -13.40 -1.46
CA VAL A 89 8.98 -13.55 -2.82
C VAL A 89 8.73 -12.29 -3.64
N GLY A 90 7.51 -11.74 -3.59
CA GLY A 90 7.11 -10.55 -4.33
C GLY A 90 7.93 -9.34 -3.94
N SER A 91 8.18 -9.13 -2.64
CA SER A 91 8.96 -8.00 -2.15
C SER A 91 10.43 -8.01 -2.61
N LEU A 92 11.03 -9.21 -2.73
CA LEU A 92 12.39 -9.38 -3.24
C LEU A 92 12.48 -9.08 -4.74
N ILE A 93 11.41 -9.39 -5.48
CA ILE A 93 11.36 -9.25 -6.94
C ILE A 93 10.97 -7.81 -7.34
N SER A 94 9.97 -7.24 -6.69
CA SER A 94 9.32 -6.00 -7.13
C SER A 94 10.24 -4.79 -7.07
N GLY A 95 11.11 -4.70 -6.06
CA GLY A 95 12.01 -3.56 -5.89
C GLY A 95 13.00 -3.41 -7.05
N PRO A 96 13.89 -4.40 -7.26
CA PRO A 96 14.88 -4.35 -8.35
C PRO A 96 14.25 -4.24 -9.75
N ILE A 97 13.11 -4.88 -9.98
CA ILE A 97 12.42 -4.77 -11.27
C ILE A 97 11.85 -3.36 -11.44
N SER A 98 11.19 -2.81 -10.41
CA SER A 98 10.66 -1.44 -10.42
C SER A 98 11.72 -0.39 -10.72
N ASP A 99 12.92 -0.57 -10.18
CA ASP A 99 14.01 0.38 -10.42
C ASP A 99 14.58 0.27 -11.85
N ARG A 100 14.42 -0.87 -12.53
CA ARG A 100 14.90 -1.09 -13.91
C ARG A 100 13.91 -0.70 -15.00
N ILE A 101 12.65 -1.14 -14.89
CA ILE A 101 11.62 -0.92 -15.92
C ILE A 101 10.66 0.23 -15.56
N GLY A 102 10.85 0.86 -14.41
CA GLY A 102 10.02 1.94 -13.90
C GLY A 102 8.98 1.46 -12.88
N ARG A 103 8.66 2.35 -11.94
CA ARG A 103 7.73 2.06 -10.84
C ARG A 103 6.30 1.78 -11.32
N ARG A 104 5.83 2.56 -12.31
CA ARG A 104 4.43 2.52 -12.81
C ARG A 104 4.06 1.16 -13.40
N PRO A 105 4.78 0.60 -14.38
CA PRO A 105 4.41 -0.69 -14.96
C PRO A 105 4.45 -1.83 -13.93
N VAL A 106 5.43 -1.83 -13.03
CA VAL A 106 5.52 -2.84 -11.97
C VAL A 106 4.35 -2.75 -11.01
N PHE A 107 4.02 -1.55 -10.54
CA PHE A 107 2.91 -1.34 -9.62
C PHE A 107 1.58 -1.79 -10.25
N LEU A 108 1.27 -1.35 -11.47
CA LEU A 108 0.04 -1.72 -12.18
C LEU A 108 -0.04 -3.23 -12.49
N ALA A 109 1.09 -3.87 -12.82
CA ALA A 109 1.15 -5.32 -13.01
C ALA A 109 0.82 -6.07 -11.71
N GLY A 110 1.35 -5.61 -10.58
CA GLY A 110 0.99 -6.16 -9.27
C GLY A 110 -0.48 -5.95 -8.94
N LEU A 111 -1.05 -4.76 -9.16
CA LEU A 111 -2.49 -4.55 -8.95
C LEU A 111 -3.36 -5.49 -9.80
N THR A 112 -2.95 -5.73 -11.04
CA THR A 112 -3.64 -6.66 -11.94
C THR A 112 -3.59 -8.07 -11.39
N LEU A 113 -2.42 -8.52 -10.94
CA LEU A 113 -2.24 -9.83 -10.33
C LEU A 113 -3.00 -9.96 -9.00
N PHE A 114 -3.05 -8.88 -8.21
CA PHE A 114 -3.82 -8.81 -6.97
C PHE A 114 -5.30 -9.02 -7.27
N ALA A 115 -5.89 -8.21 -8.16
CA ALA A 115 -7.30 -8.35 -8.53
C ALA A 115 -7.62 -9.76 -9.07
N ALA A 116 -6.79 -10.28 -9.98
CA ALA A 116 -6.94 -11.61 -10.52
C ALA A 116 -6.90 -12.70 -9.43
N SER A 117 -6.01 -12.57 -8.44
CA SER A 117 -5.88 -13.53 -7.35
C SER A 117 -7.15 -13.67 -6.51
N TYR A 118 -7.92 -12.58 -6.30
CA TYR A 118 -9.18 -12.63 -5.57
C TYR A 118 -10.26 -13.39 -6.35
N PHE A 119 -10.37 -13.14 -7.65
CA PHE A 119 -11.29 -13.88 -8.51
C PHE A 119 -10.94 -15.37 -8.56
N LEU A 120 -9.65 -15.70 -8.70
CA LEU A 120 -9.18 -17.08 -8.71
C LEU A 120 -9.41 -17.77 -7.36
N ALA A 121 -9.16 -17.08 -6.24
CA ALA A 121 -9.45 -17.59 -4.91
C ALA A 121 -10.95 -17.86 -4.71
N ALA A 122 -11.82 -17.01 -5.27
CA ALA A 122 -13.27 -17.16 -5.19
C ALA A 122 -13.79 -18.42 -5.91
N ILE A 123 -13.14 -18.84 -7.01
CA ILE A 123 -13.50 -20.06 -7.76
C ILE A 123 -12.68 -21.30 -7.37
N SER A 124 -11.94 -21.23 -6.26
CA SER A 124 -11.08 -22.33 -5.81
C SER A 124 -11.89 -23.60 -5.50
N TRP A 125 -11.33 -24.76 -5.87
CA TRP A 125 -12.00 -26.07 -5.75
C TRP A 125 -11.47 -26.91 -4.59
N ASN A 126 -10.29 -26.58 -4.05
CA ASN A 126 -9.74 -27.20 -2.86
C ASN A 126 -8.79 -26.24 -2.11
N LEU A 127 -8.37 -26.59 -0.90
CA LEU A 127 -7.54 -25.70 -0.08
C LEU A 127 -6.19 -25.37 -0.73
N MET A 128 -5.60 -26.32 -1.45
CA MET A 128 -4.31 -26.11 -2.10
C MET A 128 -4.40 -25.13 -3.28
N SER A 129 -5.46 -25.23 -4.09
CA SER A 129 -5.75 -24.27 -5.15
C SER A 129 -5.98 -22.87 -4.58
N PHE A 130 -6.76 -22.77 -3.50
CA PHE A 130 -6.96 -21.51 -2.77
C PHE A 130 -5.63 -20.96 -2.25
N ALA A 131 -4.80 -21.79 -1.61
CA ALA A 131 -3.48 -21.40 -1.13
C ALA A 131 -2.56 -20.92 -2.27
N CYS A 132 -2.56 -21.59 -3.43
CA CYS A 132 -1.81 -21.14 -4.61
C CYS A 132 -2.27 -19.76 -5.09
N PHE A 133 -3.59 -19.53 -5.20
CA PHE A 133 -4.12 -18.22 -5.58
C PHE A 133 -3.82 -17.15 -4.53
N ARG A 134 -3.81 -17.52 -3.24
CA ARG A 134 -3.40 -16.63 -2.15
C ARG A 134 -1.91 -16.30 -2.20
N ALA A 135 -1.06 -17.25 -2.60
CA ALA A 135 0.35 -16.99 -2.84
C ALA A 135 0.54 -16.03 -4.03
N LEU A 136 -0.26 -16.13 -5.10
CA LEU A 136 -0.26 -15.15 -6.19
C LEU A 136 -0.69 -13.75 -5.71
N GLY A 137 -1.73 -13.68 -4.87
CA GLY A 137 -2.14 -12.42 -4.23
C GLY A 137 -1.06 -11.84 -3.32
N GLY A 138 -0.34 -12.70 -2.60
CA GLY A 138 0.84 -12.32 -1.82
C GLY A 138 1.94 -11.77 -2.71
N LEU A 139 2.26 -12.44 -3.82
CA LEU A 139 3.26 -11.99 -4.79
C LEU A 139 2.96 -10.58 -5.29
N ALA A 140 1.69 -10.32 -5.61
CA ALA A 140 1.22 -8.99 -5.99
C ALA A 140 1.39 -7.94 -4.88
N SER A 141 1.04 -8.32 -3.64
CA SER A 141 1.23 -7.50 -2.44
C SER A 141 2.69 -7.28 -2.05
N GLY A 142 3.62 -8.03 -2.64
CA GLY A 142 5.05 -7.77 -2.57
C GLY A 142 5.43 -6.39 -3.11
N ASN A 143 4.62 -5.76 -3.97
CA ASN A 143 4.87 -4.44 -4.55
C ASN A 143 4.83 -3.25 -3.57
N ARG A 144 4.60 -3.47 -2.27
CA ARG A 144 4.57 -2.39 -1.26
C ARG A 144 5.80 -1.46 -1.27
N PRO A 145 7.05 -1.92 -1.47
CA PRO A 145 8.19 -1.02 -1.58
C PRO A 145 8.05 -0.03 -2.75
N VAL A 146 7.47 -0.48 -3.87
CA VAL A 146 7.19 0.36 -5.05
C VAL A 146 6.15 1.42 -4.70
N PHE A 147 5.12 1.05 -3.94
CA PHE A 147 4.12 1.98 -3.41
C PHE A 147 4.75 3.05 -2.49
N ILE A 148 5.55 2.62 -1.50
CA ILE A 148 6.17 3.53 -0.53
C ILE A 148 7.08 4.51 -1.27
N ALA A 149 7.81 4.03 -2.28
CA ALA A 149 8.65 4.88 -3.10
C ALA A 149 7.85 5.83 -3.99
N PHE A 150 6.69 5.43 -4.53
CA PHE A 150 5.77 6.35 -5.20
C PHE A 150 5.26 7.46 -4.28
N LEU A 151 4.88 7.09 -3.06
CA LEU A 151 4.43 8.05 -2.06
C LEU A 151 5.56 9.02 -1.71
N ALA A 152 6.78 8.50 -1.55
CA ALA A 152 7.99 9.30 -1.31
C ALA A 152 8.30 10.26 -2.47
N ASP A 153 8.18 9.80 -3.72
CA ASP A 153 8.43 10.60 -4.93
C ASP A 153 7.43 11.77 -5.08
N ILE A 154 6.20 11.62 -4.58
CA ILE A 154 5.15 12.66 -4.63
C ILE A 154 5.21 13.59 -3.40
N SER A 155 5.72 13.10 -2.27
CA SER A 155 5.83 13.85 -1.03
C SER A 155 7.05 14.79 -1.01
N ASP A 156 6.87 16.00 -0.47
CA ASP A 156 8.00 16.85 -0.11
C ASP A 156 8.72 16.24 1.11
N PRO A 157 10.07 16.24 1.19
CA PRO A 157 10.81 15.77 2.36
C PRO A 157 10.30 16.32 3.69
N ARG A 158 9.80 17.56 3.70
CA ARG A 158 9.24 18.23 4.89
C ARG A 158 7.93 17.61 5.39
N ASP A 159 7.18 16.96 4.50
CA ASP A 159 5.88 16.34 4.80
C ASP A 159 5.99 14.80 4.94
N SER A 160 7.19 14.22 4.82
CA SER A 160 7.42 12.77 4.86
C SER A 160 6.84 12.09 6.11
N THR A 161 7.00 12.71 7.28
CA THR A 161 6.40 12.25 8.54
C THR A 161 4.88 12.19 8.46
N PHE A 162 4.24 13.19 7.85
CA PHE A 162 2.78 13.22 7.72
C PHE A 162 2.26 12.11 6.80
N TYR A 163 2.88 11.91 5.64
CA TYR A 163 2.50 10.82 4.73
C TYR A 163 2.75 9.44 5.37
N GLY A 164 3.82 9.30 6.16
CA GLY A 164 4.07 8.10 6.97
C GLY A 164 2.97 7.83 8.00
N VAL A 165 2.55 8.86 8.74
CA VAL A 165 1.42 8.76 9.70
C VAL A 165 0.11 8.44 8.98
N LEU A 166 -0.15 9.06 7.84
CA LEU A 166 -1.36 8.83 7.05
C LEU A 166 -1.42 7.39 6.52
N LEU A 167 -0.28 6.88 6.02
CA LEU A 167 -0.14 5.49 5.61
C LEU A 167 -0.37 4.53 6.78
N ALA A 168 0.29 4.75 7.91
CA ALA A 168 0.13 3.91 9.10
C ALA A 168 -1.32 3.90 9.62
N THR A 169 -1.96 5.06 9.66
CA THR A 169 -3.37 5.18 10.05
C THR A 169 -4.29 4.42 9.09
N THR A 170 -4.03 4.52 7.78
CA THR A 170 -4.78 3.81 6.75
C THR A 170 -4.66 2.29 6.91
N VAL A 171 -3.44 1.79 7.12
CA VAL A 171 -3.18 0.35 7.34
C VAL A 171 -3.87 -0.15 8.61
N ASN A 172 -3.74 0.59 9.72
CA ASN A 172 -4.38 0.20 10.98
C ASN A 172 -5.91 0.20 10.86
N ALA A 173 -6.49 1.21 10.20
CA ALA A 173 -7.92 1.25 9.94
C ALA A 173 -8.38 0.05 9.09
N ALA A 174 -7.64 -0.29 8.04
CA ALA A 174 -7.93 -1.45 7.19
C ALA A 174 -7.90 -2.77 7.96
N ILE A 175 -6.90 -2.96 8.82
CA ILE A 175 -6.76 -4.16 9.66
C ILE A 175 -7.92 -4.28 10.65
N SER A 176 -8.37 -3.17 11.25
CA SER A 176 -9.49 -3.17 12.18
C SER A 176 -10.84 -3.43 11.48
N ILE A 177 -11.06 -2.82 10.32
CA ILE A 177 -12.34 -2.89 9.60
C ILE A 177 -12.49 -4.25 8.87
N GLY A 178 -11.40 -4.83 8.37
CA GLY A 178 -11.45 -6.03 7.54
C GLY A 178 -12.17 -7.23 8.15
N PRO A 179 -11.86 -7.65 9.40
CA PRO A 179 -12.56 -8.77 10.02
C PRO A 179 -14.06 -8.49 10.25
N MET A 180 -14.43 -7.24 10.54
CA MET A 180 -15.83 -6.84 10.74
C MET A 180 -16.63 -6.99 9.45
N ILE A 181 -16.09 -6.48 8.33
CA ILE A 181 -16.71 -6.61 7.02
C ILE A 181 -16.71 -8.09 6.58
N GLY A 182 -15.64 -8.82 6.83
CA GLY A 182 -15.52 -10.23 6.48
C GLY A 182 -16.55 -11.12 7.14
N GLY A 183 -16.71 -10.99 8.45
CA GLY A 183 -17.72 -11.73 9.20
C GLY A 183 -19.14 -11.39 8.74
N ALA A 184 -19.42 -10.11 8.47
CA ALA A 184 -20.75 -9.68 8.02
C ALA A 184 -21.08 -10.17 6.60
N LEU A 185 -20.15 -10.04 5.65
CA LEU A 185 -20.36 -10.42 4.26
C LEU A 185 -20.38 -11.96 4.06
N ALA A 186 -19.75 -12.72 4.96
CA ALA A 186 -19.80 -14.19 4.97
C ALA A 186 -21.24 -14.74 5.08
N LEU A 187 -22.15 -13.96 5.67
CA LEU A 187 -23.54 -14.36 5.90
C LEU A 187 -24.38 -14.37 4.61
N VAL A 188 -23.95 -13.65 3.57
CA VAL A 188 -24.65 -13.61 2.28
C VAL A 188 -24.23 -14.82 1.47
N GLU A 189 -22.95 -14.85 1.07
CA GLU A 189 -22.31 -15.97 0.40
C GLU A 189 -20.83 -15.99 0.76
N LEU A 190 -20.24 -17.17 0.91
CA LEU A 190 -18.86 -17.32 1.37
C LEU A 190 -17.84 -16.70 0.38
N GLU A 191 -18.13 -16.74 -0.91
CA GLU A 191 -17.24 -16.27 -1.97
C GLU A 191 -17.44 -14.79 -2.32
N PHE A 192 -18.60 -14.22 -1.95
CA PHE A 192 -18.96 -12.83 -2.25
C PHE A 192 -17.92 -11.81 -1.78
N PRO A 193 -17.34 -11.90 -0.55
CA PRO A 193 -16.26 -11.00 -0.14
C PRO A 193 -15.08 -11.02 -1.11
N LEU A 194 -14.72 -12.18 -1.67
CA LEU A 194 -13.59 -12.27 -2.59
C LEU A 194 -13.90 -11.60 -3.94
N TYR A 195 -15.10 -11.84 -4.48
CA TYR A 195 -15.55 -11.16 -5.71
C TYR A 195 -15.62 -9.64 -5.54
N LEU A 196 -16.15 -9.17 -4.40
CA LEU A 196 -16.28 -7.75 -4.11
C LEU A 196 -14.91 -7.07 -4.07
N PHE A 197 -13.94 -7.65 -3.38
CA PHE A 197 -12.59 -7.08 -3.28
C PHE A 197 -11.86 -7.14 -4.62
N GLY A 198 -11.98 -8.24 -5.38
CA GLY A 198 -11.47 -8.31 -6.75
C GLY A 198 -12.06 -7.21 -7.63
N GLY A 199 -13.37 -6.97 -7.54
CA GLY A 199 -14.05 -5.89 -8.26
C GLY A 199 -13.58 -4.49 -7.87
N ILE A 200 -13.48 -4.20 -6.57
CA ILE A 200 -12.96 -2.93 -6.06
C ILE A 200 -11.52 -2.71 -6.53
N SER A 201 -10.68 -3.75 -6.47
CA SER A 201 -9.31 -3.69 -6.98
C SER A 201 -9.24 -3.44 -8.48
N CYS A 202 -10.14 -4.01 -9.29
CA CYS A 202 -10.25 -3.68 -10.71
C CYS A 202 -10.61 -2.21 -10.95
N VAL A 203 -11.58 -1.67 -10.19
CA VAL A 203 -11.95 -0.25 -10.30
C VAL A 203 -10.76 0.64 -9.95
N LEU A 204 -10.08 0.36 -8.83
CA LEU A 204 -8.89 1.11 -8.41
C LEU A 204 -7.74 0.97 -9.42
N LEU A 205 -7.52 -0.21 -9.99
CA LEU A 205 -6.54 -0.44 -11.04
C LEU A 205 -6.82 0.45 -12.26
N VAL A 206 -8.07 0.50 -12.72
CA VAL A 206 -8.46 1.35 -13.86
C VAL A 206 -8.25 2.83 -13.53
N LEU A 207 -8.66 3.27 -12.34
CA LEU A 207 -8.47 4.66 -11.92
C LEU A 207 -6.98 5.03 -11.81
N LEU A 208 -6.17 4.17 -11.18
CA LEU A 208 -4.73 4.35 -11.07
C LEU A 208 -4.02 4.26 -12.42
N PHE A 209 -4.51 3.46 -13.36
CA PHE A 209 -3.96 3.40 -14.71
C PHE A 209 -4.00 4.77 -15.41
N PHE A 210 -5.11 5.50 -15.27
CA PHE A 210 -5.27 6.83 -15.86
C PHE A 210 -4.60 7.95 -15.06
N VAL A 211 -4.56 7.83 -13.73
CA VAL A 211 -4.09 8.90 -12.84
C VAL A 211 -2.59 8.82 -12.59
N LEU A 212 -2.02 7.63 -12.44
CA LEU A 212 -0.61 7.43 -12.09
C LEU A 212 0.29 7.77 -13.29
N ARG A 213 1.20 8.74 -13.14
CA ARG A 213 2.27 9.05 -14.12
C ARG A 213 3.56 8.35 -13.71
N GLU A 214 4.44 8.06 -14.68
CA GLU A 214 5.79 7.57 -14.36
C GLU A 214 6.53 8.59 -13.50
N SER A 215 7.01 8.17 -12.32
CA SER A 215 8.00 8.95 -11.59
C SER A 215 9.34 8.80 -12.31
N HIS A 216 9.74 9.83 -13.06
CA HIS A 216 11.02 9.85 -13.76
C HIS A 216 12.17 9.82 -12.75
N HIS A 217 12.83 8.67 -12.61
CA HIS A 217 14.09 8.57 -11.91
C HIS A 217 15.25 8.96 -12.85
N ASN A 218 15.39 10.25 -13.15
CA ASN A 218 16.58 10.78 -13.82
C ASN A 218 17.56 11.33 -12.76
N ARG A 219 18.14 10.44 -11.95
CA ARG A 219 19.15 10.82 -10.92
C ARG A 219 20.51 10.12 -11.07
N LEU A 220 20.79 9.46 -12.19
CA LEU A 220 22.08 8.76 -12.40
C LEU A 220 22.93 9.32 -13.56
N THR A 221 22.82 10.60 -13.90
CA THR A 221 23.73 11.24 -14.88
C THR A 221 24.51 12.42 -14.31
N THR A 222 24.44 12.71 -13.01
CA THR A 222 25.13 13.87 -12.41
C THR A 222 26.22 13.52 -11.39
N ALA A 223 26.58 12.25 -11.23
CA ALA A 223 27.60 11.82 -10.25
C ALA A 223 28.85 11.15 -10.86
N THR A 224 29.00 11.10 -12.19
CA THR A 224 30.20 10.53 -12.85
C THR A 224 30.87 11.46 -13.87
N THR A 225 30.50 12.74 -13.91
CA THR A 225 31.32 13.78 -14.57
C THR A 225 31.98 14.66 -13.51
N ASP A 226 32.78 14.05 -12.63
CA ASP A 226 33.94 14.74 -12.04
C ASP A 226 35.04 13.72 -11.65
N ALA A 227 35.38 12.84 -12.59
CA ALA A 227 36.58 12.01 -12.52
C ALA A 227 37.71 12.60 -13.39
N GLY A 228 37.74 13.93 -13.54
CA GLY A 228 38.83 14.63 -14.21
C GLY A 228 38.45 16.03 -14.68
N GLY A 229 38.88 17.06 -13.96
CA GLY A 229 38.97 18.40 -14.55
C GLY A 229 38.96 19.58 -13.60
N HIS A 230 40.04 19.75 -12.84
CA HIS A 230 40.49 21.01 -12.24
C HIS A 230 39.69 21.63 -11.08
N VAL A 231 40.22 21.41 -9.87
CA VAL A 231 40.20 22.42 -8.81
C VAL A 231 41.37 23.38 -9.08
N THR A 232 41.07 24.61 -9.47
CA THR A 232 41.98 25.75 -9.25
C THR A 232 41.20 26.85 -8.55
N ASP A 233 41.47 26.92 -7.26
CA ASP A 233 41.21 28.05 -6.38
C ASP A 233 42.12 29.21 -6.81
N ILE A 234 41.56 30.37 -7.14
CA ILE A 234 42.34 31.62 -7.21
C ILE A 234 41.47 32.84 -6.93
N ALA A 235 41.78 33.45 -5.78
CA ALA A 235 41.70 34.87 -5.37
C ALA A 235 40.32 35.56 -5.33
#